data_AF-A0A936WTW9-F1
#
_entry.id   AF-A0A936WTW9-F1
#
_cell.length_a   1.000
_cell.length_b   1.000
_cell.length_c   1.000
_cell.angle_alpha   90.00
_cell.angle_beta   90.00
_cell.angle_gamma   90.00
#
_symmetry.space_group_name_H-M   'P 1'
#
loop_
_entity.id
_entity.type
_entity.pdbx_description
1 polymer ?
#
loop_
_entity_poly.entity_id
_entity_poly.type
_entity_poly.pdbx_seq_one_letter_code
_entity_poly.pdbx_strand_id
1 'polypeptide(L)'
;MFTFTWKKYLPVIHILLKKVSRETQTLQMNETDFRRAAGGRKIKFSFSSMQIKNGKIVSGSTLSPVAKELGALLQESDITRYMIRELHVEFSLDNSFLLTIKDATPVVLSEEEVAAAEEAAAAGE
;
A
#
# COMPACT_ATOMS: atom_id res chain seq x y z
N MET A 1 -16.74 1.98 10.92
CA MET A 1 -16.54 1.05 12.08
C MET A 1 -15.07 0.98 12.48
N PHE A 2 -14.14 0.89 11.53
CA PHE A 2 -12.71 0.77 11.79
C PHE A 2 -11.95 2.08 11.67
N THR A 3 -12.61 3.16 11.24
CA THR A 3 -12.03 4.49 11.02
C THR A 3 -11.13 4.95 12.17
N PHE A 4 -11.57 4.83 13.43
CA PHE A 4 -10.78 5.23 14.59
C PHE A 4 -9.52 4.38 14.77
N THR A 5 -9.64 3.06 14.60
CA THR A 5 -8.52 2.13 14.63
C THR A 5 -7.52 2.48 13.53
N TRP A 6 -7.99 2.69 12.30
CA TRP A 6 -7.12 3.06 11.19
C TRP A 6 -6.44 4.42 11.38
N LYS A 7 -7.14 5.43 11.94
CA LYS A 7 -6.56 6.74 12.28
C LYS A 7 -5.37 6.63 13.24
N LYS A 8 -5.38 5.66 14.17
CA LYS A 8 -4.26 5.39 15.09
C LYS A 8 -2.98 4.95 14.34
N TYR A 9 -3.14 4.20 13.26
CA TYR A 9 -2.02 3.67 12.47
C TYR A 9 -1.64 4.55 11.28
N LEU A 10 -2.50 5.50 10.89
CA LEU A 10 -2.28 6.39 9.75
C LEU A 10 -0.91 7.10 9.75
N PRO A 11 -0.39 7.64 10.87
CA PRO A 11 0.92 8.28 10.87
C PRO A 11 2.05 7.32 10.47
N VAL A 12 1.96 6.06 10.91
CA VAL A 12 2.95 5.03 10.54
C VAL A 12 2.76 4.63 9.09
N ILE A 13 1.52 4.43 8.64
CA ILE A 13 1.20 4.12 7.24
C ILE A 13 1.77 5.19 6.29
N HIS A 14 1.72 6.48 6.65
CA HIS A 14 2.36 7.56 5.87
C HIS A 14 3.87 7.38 5.73
N ILE A 15 4.55 7.03 6.81
CA ILE A 15 6.00 6.80 6.78
C ILE A 15 6.31 5.62 5.87
N LEU A 16 5.53 4.53 5.97
CA LEU A 16 5.69 3.35 5.13
C LEU A 16 5.41 3.66 3.65
N LEU A 17 4.39 4.45 3.34
CA LEU A 17 4.10 4.89 1.97
C LEU A 17 5.25 5.69 1.34
N LYS A 18 6.00 6.48 2.13
CA LYS A 18 7.20 7.17 1.62
C LYS A 18 8.37 6.22 1.34
N LYS A 19 8.40 5.06 2.00
CA LYS A 19 9.49 4.09 1.90
C LYS A 19 9.18 2.95 0.93
N VAL A 20 7.91 2.76 0.58
CA VAL A 20 7.44 1.62 -0.24
C VAL A 20 8.12 1.55 -1.60
N SER A 21 8.48 2.69 -2.19
CA SER A 21 9.19 2.76 -3.48
C SER A 21 10.60 2.15 -3.45
N ARG A 22 11.15 1.89 -2.25
CA ARG A 22 12.48 1.26 -2.08
C ARG A 22 12.36 -0.20 -1.67
N GLU A 23 11.39 -0.53 -0.83
CA GLU A 23 11.25 -1.85 -0.24
C GLU A 23 9.81 -2.13 0.17
N THR A 24 9.41 -3.41 0.10
CA THR A 24 8.15 -3.88 0.68
C THR A 24 8.07 -3.52 2.16
N GLN A 25 7.07 -2.72 2.52
CA GLN A 25 6.88 -2.30 3.90
C GLN A 25 5.85 -3.18 4.59
N THR A 26 6.08 -3.48 5.86
CA THR A 26 5.13 -4.23 6.69
C THR A 26 4.86 -3.47 7.99
N LEU A 27 3.63 -3.61 8.48
CA LEU A 27 3.17 -3.04 9.74
C LEU A 27 2.41 -4.09 10.53
N GLN A 28 2.99 -4.51 11.65
CA GLN A 28 2.29 -5.37 12.60
C GLN A 28 1.31 -4.52 13.41
N MET A 29 0.02 -4.86 13.34
CA MET A 29 -1.04 -4.16 14.04
C MET A 29 -1.56 -5.00 15.21
N ASN A 30 -2.19 -4.33 16.19
CA ASN A 30 -2.78 -5.04 17.32
C ASN A 30 -4.15 -5.58 16.95
N GLU A 31 -4.27 -6.90 16.98
CA GLU A 31 -5.54 -7.60 16.78
C GLU A 31 -6.65 -7.05 17.70
N THR A 32 -6.33 -6.79 18.97
CA THR A 32 -7.30 -6.32 19.97
C THR A 32 -7.94 -5.00 19.57
N ASP A 33 -7.20 -4.09 18.92
CA ASP A 33 -7.75 -2.80 18.45
C ASP A 33 -8.83 -3.03 17.39
N PHE A 34 -8.67 -4.02 16.50
CA PHE A 34 -9.66 -4.37 15.48
C PHE A 34 -10.82 -5.20 16.01
N ARG A 35 -10.55 -6.16 16.92
CA ARG A 35 -11.62 -6.94 17.57
C ARG A 35 -12.54 -6.04 18.41
N ARG A 36 -11.98 -5.03 19.09
CA ARG A 36 -12.77 -4.03 19.83
C ARG A 36 -13.61 -3.18 18.89
N ALA A 37 -13.01 -2.69 17.80
CA ALA A 37 -13.75 -1.93 16.79
C ALA A 37 -14.86 -2.77 16.13
N ALA A 38 -14.69 -4.09 16.01
CA ALA A 38 -15.69 -5.02 15.49
C ALA A 38 -16.90 -5.24 16.43
N GLY A 39 -16.82 -4.84 17.70
CA GLY A 39 -17.93 -4.95 18.66
C GLY A 39 -18.47 -6.38 18.82
N GLY A 40 -17.60 -7.39 18.73
CA GLY A 40 -17.98 -8.81 18.85
C GLY A 40 -18.57 -9.44 17.57
N ARG A 41 -18.64 -8.71 16.45
CA ARG A 41 -19.10 -9.29 15.17
C ARG A 41 -18.01 -10.17 14.55
N LYS A 42 -18.42 -11.33 14.01
CA LYS A 42 -17.55 -12.19 13.19
C LYS A 42 -17.39 -11.56 11.81
N ILE A 43 -16.35 -10.78 11.64
CA ILE A 43 -15.98 -10.13 10.37
C ILE A 43 -14.60 -10.58 9.92
N LYS A 44 -14.44 -10.76 8.61
CA LYS A 44 -13.16 -11.11 8.01
C LYS A 44 -12.27 -9.88 7.94
N PHE A 45 -11.18 -9.90 8.73
CA PHE A 45 -10.20 -8.82 8.76
C PHE A 45 -9.16 -8.94 7.63
N SER A 46 -8.91 -10.16 7.13
CA SER A 46 -7.94 -10.35 6.07
C SER A 46 -8.47 -9.91 4.70
N PHE A 47 -7.58 -9.33 3.91
CA PHE A 47 -7.82 -9.01 2.50
C PHE A 47 -6.51 -9.06 1.72
N SER A 48 -6.61 -9.47 0.47
CA SER A 48 -5.50 -9.48 -0.47
C SER A 48 -5.90 -8.66 -1.69
N SER A 49 -4.95 -7.97 -2.32
CA SER A 49 -5.16 -7.27 -3.60
C SER A 49 -6.03 -6.00 -3.53
N MET A 50 -5.86 -5.18 -2.48
CA MET A 50 -6.32 -3.79 -2.55
C MET A 50 -5.25 -2.97 -3.25
N GLN A 51 -5.47 -2.56 -4.50
CA GLN A 51 -4.52 -1.71 -5.22
C GLN A 51 -5.00 -0.26 -5.23
N ILE A 52 -4.05 0.66 -5.18
CA ILE A 52 -4.31 2.08 -5.36
C ILE A 52 -3.47 2.55 -6.54
N LYS A 53 -4.15 3.15 -7.52
CA LYS A 53 -3.56 3.65 -8.76
C LYS A 53 -4.06 5.07 -9.00
N ASN A 54 -3.15 6.03 -9.14
CA ASN A 54 -3.48 7.43 -9.42
C ASN A 54 -4.53 8.01 -8.43
N GLY A 55 -4.36 7.72 -7.14
CA GLY A 55 -5.25 8.13 -6.06
C GLY A 55 -6.62 7.45 -6.02
N LYS A 56 -6.86 6.47 -6.90
CA LYS A 56 -8.09 5.68 -6.97
C LYS A 56 -7.85 4.26 -6.51
N ILE A 57 -8.78 3.74 -5.72
CA ILE A 57 -8.78 2.33 -5.34
C ILE A 57 -9.18 1.51 -6.56
N VAL A 58 -8.25 0.70 -7.06
CA VAL A 58 -8.46 -0.25 -8.15
C VAL A 58 -8.52 -1.62 -7.50
N SER A 59 -9.70 -2.21 -7.39
CA SER A 59 -9.85 -3.57 -6.90
C SER A 59 -10.73 -4.34 -7.87
N GLY A 60 -10.26 -5.52 -8.28
CA GLY A 60 -11.02 -6.44 -9.15
C GLY A 60 -12.11 -7.22 -8.41
N SER A 61 -12.19 -7.13 -7.07
CA SER A 61 -13.03 -7.96 -6.21
C SER A 61 -13.76 -7.14 -5.14
N THR A 62 -14.81 -7.70 -4.54
CA THR A 62 -15.50 -7.09 -3.40
C THR A 62 -14.55 -6.95 -2.21
N LEU A 63 -14.05 -5.72 -2.01
CA LEU A 63 -13.19 -5.38 -0.87
C LEU A 63 -13.88 -5.65 0.46
N SER A 64 -13.12 -6.17 1.43
CA SER A 64 -13.60 -6.36 2.79
C SER A 64 -13.97 -5.00 3.44
N PRO A 65 -14.88 -4.97 4.42
CA PRO A 65 -15.25 -3.72 5.10
C PRO A 65 -14.05 -2.97 5.69
N VAL A 66 -13.07 -3.71 6.19
CA VAL A 66 -11.84 -3.15 6.77
C VAL A 66 -10.93 -2.53 5.70
N ALA A 67 -10.84 -3.13 4.52
CA ALA A 67 -10.12 -2.58 3.38
C ALA A 67 -10.81 -1.32 2.85
N LYS A 68 -12.13 -1.35 2.64
CA LYS A 68 -12.91 -0.19 2.16
C LYS A 68 -12.72 1.03 3.05
N GLU A 69 -12.76 0.85 4.36
CA GLU A 69 -12.54 1.93 5.32
C GLU A 69 -11.10 2.46 5.27
N LEU A 70 -10.09 1.59 5.14
CA LEU A 70 -8.70 2.02 4.96
C LEU A 70 -8.58 2.90 3.70
N GLY A 71 -9.07 2.41 2.56
CA GLY A 71 -9.01 3.14 1.30
C GLY A 71 -9.71 4.50 1.36
N ALA A 72 -10.90 4.57 1.97
CA ALA A 72 -11.61 5.83 2.19
C ALA A 72 -10.77 6.80 3.04
N LEU A 73 -10.10 6.30 4.07
CA LEU A 73 -9.25 7.10 4.96
C LEU A 73 -8.00 7.64 4.25
N LEU A 74 -7.37 6.83 3.40
CA LEU A 74 -6.26 7.25 2.56
C LEU A 74 -6.69 8.33 1.54
N GLN A 75 -7.96 8.33 1.12
CA GLN A 75 -8.51 9.36 0.22
C GLN A 75 -9.01 10.61 0.94
N GLU A 76 -9.40 10.52 2.22
CA GLU A 76 -9.89 11.62 3.05
C GLU A 76 -8.76 12.57 3.47
N SER A 77 -7.58 12.05 3.79
CA SER A 77 -6.45 12.85 4.27
C SER A 77 -5.68 13.48 3.10
N ASP A 78 -5.58 14.82 3.05
CA ASP A 78 -4.90 15.58 2.00
C ASP A 78 -3.46 15.11 1.74
N ILE A 79 -2.71 14.88 2.82
CA ILE A 79 -1.32 14.41 2.79
C ILE A 79 -1.23 13.06 2.10
N THR A 80 -2.08 12.12 2.53
CA THR A 80 -2.10 10.76 1.97
C THR A 80 -2.55 10.78 0.52
N ARG A 81 -3.60 11.57 0.23
CA ARG A 81 -4.20 11.72 -1.08
C ARG A 81 -3.18 12.23 -2.08
N TYR A 82 -2.33 13.18 -1.68
CA TYR A 82 -1.22 13.65 -2.51
C TYR A 82 -0.20 12.53 -2.79
N MET A 83 0.19 11.76 -1.76
CA MET A 83 1.13 10.65 -1.93
C MET A 83 0.59 9.57 -2.86
N ILE A 84 -0.65 9.11 -2.65
CA ILE A 84 -1.22 8.00 -3.43
C ILE A 84 -1.60 8.38 -4.88
N ARG A 85 -1.55 9.68 -5.25
CA ARG A 85 -1.75 10.11 -6.65
C ARG A 85 -0.57 9.74 -7.53
N GLU A 86 0.65 9.85 -7.00
CA GLU A 86 1.88 9.57 -7.71
C GLU A 86 2.31 8.09 -7.55
N LEU A 87 1.76 7.40 -6.55
CA LEU A 87 2.14 6.02 -6.21
C LEU A 87 1.16 4.99 -6.75
N HIS A 88 1.71 3.86 -7.20
CA HIS A 88 0.95 2.64 -7.46
C HIS A 88 1.33 1.61 -6.41
N VAL A 89 0.44 1.32 -5.49
CA VAL A 89 0.73 0.44 -4.34
C VAL A 89 -0.35 -0.59 -4.14
N GLU A 90 0.06 -1.76 -3.65
CA GLU A 90 -0.82 -2.83 -3.25
C GLU A 90 -0.78 -3.03 -1.74
N PHE A 91 -1.96 -3.11 -1.12
CA PHE A 91 -2.16 -3.41 0.28
C PHE A 91 -2.71 -4.82 0.44
N SER A 92 -2.18 -5.51 1.44
CA SER A 92 -2.67 -6.81 1.87
C SER A 92 -2.59 -6.91 3.40
N LEU A 93 -3.56 -7.60 4.00
CA LEU A 93 -3.66 -7.81 5.43
C LEU A 93 -4.00 -9.28 5.68
N ASP A 94 -3.18 -9.95 6.47
CA ASP A 94 -3.41 -11.34 6.88
C ASP A 94 -4.17 -11.46 8.21
N ASN A 95 -4.44 -12.70 8.64
CA ASN A 95 -5.11 -12.97 9.91
C ASN A 95 -4.24 -12.71 11.14
N SER A 96 -2.93 -12.56 10.98
CA SER A 96 -2.01 -12.18 12.05
C SER A 96 -1.93 -10.66 12.21
N PHE A 97 -2.79 -9.91 11.51
CA PHE A 97 -2.86 -8.44 11.53
C PHE A 97 -1.56 -7.78 11.06
N LEU A 98 -0.83 -8.44 10.17
CA LEU A 98 0.33 -7.86 9.50
C LEU A 98 -0.14 -7.22 8.18
N LEU A 99 -0.11 -5.89 8.13
CA LEU A 99 -0.40 -5.12 6.93
C LEU A 99 0.88 -5.06 6.09
N THR A 100 0.81 -5.54 4.85
CA THR A 100 1.90 -5.47 3.88
C THR A 100 1.54 -4.47 2.79
N ILE A 101 2.47 -3.56 2.50
CA ILE A 101 2.38 -2.54 1.47
C ILE A 101 3.51 -2.82 0.47
N LYS A 102 3.13 -3.08 -0.78
CA LYS A 102 4.06 -3.34 -1.87
C LYS A 102 3.95 -2.25 -2.91
N ASP A 103 5.08 -1.88 -3.48
CA ASP A 103 5.08 -1.08 -4.69
C ASP A 103 4.55 -1.96 -5.84
N ALA A 104 3.50 -1.49 -6.49
CA ALA A 104 2.86 -2.12 -7.63
C ALA A 104 3.05 -1.25 -8.89
N THR A 105 4.03 -0.35 -8.86
CA THR A 105 4.39 0.45 -10.03
C THR A 105 4.96 -0.52 -11.05
N PRO A 106 4.37 -0.62 -12.26
CA PRO A 106 5.01 -1.39 -13.31
C PRO A 106 6.38 -0.77 -13.51
N VAL A 107 7.44 -1.58 -13.36
CA VAL A 107 8.80 -1.19 -13.71
C VAL A 107 8.76 -0.80 -15.18
N VAL A 108 8.53 0.48 -15.45
CA VAL A 108 8.96 1.09 -16.69
C VAL A 108 10.47 1.16 -16.52
N LEU A 109 11.16 0.23 -17.16
CA LEU A 109 12.59 0.39 -17.41
C LEU A 109 12.70 1.69 -18.20
N SER A 110 12.96 2.80 -17.51
CA SER A 110 13.34 4.03 -18.20
C SER A 110 14.61 3.69 -18.97
N GLU A 111 14.53 3.81 -20.29
CA GLU A 111 15.60 3.56 -21.28
C GLU A 111 16.90 4.36 -21.05
N GLU A 112 17.02 5.11 -19.95
CA GLU A 112 18.22 5.87 -19.60
C GLU A 112 19.39 5.02 -19.05
N GLU A 113 19.18 3.74 -18.70
CA GLU A 113 20.26 2.83 -18.29
C GLU A 113 20.69 1.83 -19.38
N VAL A 114 20.31 2.06 -20.65
CA VAL A 114 20.82 1.25 -21.79
C VAL A 114 22.00 1.95 -22.50
N ALA A 115 22.16 3.27 -22.35
CA ALA A 115 23.16 4.02 -23.12
C ALA A 115 24.61 3.92 -22.60
N ALA A 116 24.86 3.46 -21.37
CA ALA A 116 26.21 3.43 -20.80
C ALA A 116 27.00 2.13 -21.05
N ALA A 117 26.35 1.08 -21.58
CA ALA A 117 26.98 -0.24 -21.74
C ALA A 117 27.49 -0.54 -23.16
N GLU A 118 27.11 0.23 -24.18
CA GLU A 118 27.46 -0.09 -25.58
C GLU A 118 28.76 0.60 -26.07
N GLU A 119 29.27 1.64 -25.40
CA GLU A 119 30.50 2.34 -25.84
C GLU A 119 31.81 1.64 -25.42
N ALA A 120 31.79 0.64 -24.53
CA ALA A 120 33.00 -0.04 -24.06
C ALA A 120 33.45 -1.22 -24.95
N ALA A 121 32.64 -1.66 -25.92
CA ALA A 121 32.95 -2.81 -26.77
C ALA A 121 33.65 -2.45 -28.09
N ALA A 122 33.78 -1.16 -28.43
CA ALA A 122 34.33 -0.70 -29.72
C ALA A 122 35.79 -0.23 -29.66
N ALA A 123 36.45 -0.26 -28.49
CA ALA A 123 37.81 0.27 -28.31
C ALA A 123 38.82 -0.80 -27.86
N GLY A 124 38.68 -2.02 -28.37
CA GLY A 124 39.60 -3.13 -28.12
C GLY A 124 39.79 -4.00 -29.35
N GLU A 125 40.07 -3.35 -30.49
CA GLU A 125 40.80 -3.98 -31.61
C GLU A 125 42.31 -3.81 -31.39
#